data_AF-A0A7V8C0F1-F1
#
_entry.id   AF-A0A7V8C0F1-F1
#
_cell.length_a   1.000
_cell.length_b   1.000
_cell.length_c   1.000
_cell.angle_alpha   90.00
_cell.angle_beta   90.00
_cell.angle_gamma   90.00
#
_symmetry.space_group_name_H-M   'P 1'
#
loop_
_entity.id
_entity.type
_entity.pdbx_description
1 polymer ?
#
loop_
_entity_poly.entity_id
_entity_poly.type
_entity_poly.pdbx_seq_one_letter_code
_entity_poly.pdbx_strand_id
1 'polypeptide(L)'
;MRPEEDRGARLRRLRWHCRRALLELDLVFQRFWRQAGDDLNDSDAAALERLLELEDHDLWELASGRRDTDDPQLRGIVERLRQA
;
A
#
# COMPACT_ATOMS: atom_id res chain seq x y z
N MET A 1 -15.72 -1.98 23.18
CA MET A 1 -15.40 -1.85 21.74
C MET A 1 -14.21 -2.75 21.47
N ARG A 2 -14.33 -3.75 20.58
CA ARG A 2 -13.28 -4.76 20.40
C ARG A 2 -12.20 -4.24 19.43
N PRO A 3 -10.93 -4.10 19.85
CA PRO A 3 -9.87 -3.51 19.02
C PRO A 3 -9.53 -4.31 17.76
N GLU A 4 -9.94 -5.58 17.67
CA GLU A 4 -9.70 -6.45 16.51
C GLU A 4 -10.61 -6.13 15.30
N GLU A 5 -11.78 -5.53 15.52
CA GLU A 5 -12.77 -5.24 14.46
C GLU A 5 -12.33 -4.04 13.59
N ASP A 6 -11.62 -3.08 14.19
CA ASP A 6 -11.09 -1.88 13.55
C ASP A 6 -10.00 -2.19 12.51
N ARG A 7 -9.10 -3.15 12.81
CA ARG A 7 -8.02 -3.53 11.89
C ARG A 7 -8.57 -4.11 10.58
N GLY A 8 -9.54 -5.02 10.68
CA GLY A 8 -10.19 -5.59 9.50
C GLY A 8 -10.95 -4.53 8.67
N ALA A 9 -11.60 -3.58 9.33
CA ALA A 9 -12.27 -2.47 8.63
C ALA A 9 -11.27 -1.54 7.92
N ARG A 10 -10.12 -1.27 8.55
CA ARG A 10 -9.05 -0.45 7.97
C ARG A 10 -8.43 -1.09 6.75
N LEU A 11 -8.08 -2.39 6.82
CA LEU A 11 -7.53 -3.12 5.68
C LEU A 11 -8.51 -3.16 4.49
N ARG A 12 -9.82 -3.32 4.77
CA ARG A 12 -10.85 -3.25 3.73
C ARG A 12 -10.90 -1.87 3.06
N ARG A 13 -10.78 -0.78 3.82
CA ARG A 13 -10.72 0.59 3.26
C ARG A 13 -9.47 0.77 2.39
N LEU A 14 -8.30 0.39 2.89
CA LEU A 14 -7.04 0.47 2.13
C LEU A 14 -7.13 -0.30 0.81
N ARG A 15 -7.63 -1.54 0.85
CA ARG A 15 -7.84 -2.35 -0.35
C ARG A 15 -8.79 -1.70 -1.34
N TRP A 16 -9.80 -0.98 -0.88
CA TRP A 16 -10.71 -0.25 -1.75
C TRP A 16 -10.05 0.98 -2.39
N HIS A 17 -9.20 1.71 -1.64
CA HIS A 17 -8.40 2.83 -2.15
C HIS A 17 -7.33 2.43 -3.18
N CYS A 18 -6.90 1.17 -3.18
CA CYS A 18 -5.98 0.62 -4.19
C CYS A 18 -6.62 0.44 -5.57
N ARG A 19 -7.94 0.55 -5.71
CA ARG A 19 -8.64 0.45 -7.01
C ARG A 19 -8.45 1.76 -7.79
N ARG A 20 -7.39 1.83 -8.59
CA ARG A 20 -7.04 3.00 -9.41
C ARG A 20 -7.43 2.80 -10.87
N ALA A 21 -7.48 3.90 -11.63
CA ALA A 21 -7.79 3.85 -13.07
C ALA A 21 -6.66 3.25 -13.91
N LEU A 22 -5.42 3.30 -13.40
CA LEU A 22 -4.24 2.74 -14.05
C LEU A 22 -4.12 1.24 -13.77
N LEU A 23 -4.13 0.43 -14.84
CA LEU A 23 -4.10 -1.03 -14.75
C LEU A 23 -2.81 -1.54 -14.10
N GLU A 24 -1.69 -0.90 -14.42
CA GLU A 24 -0.38 -1.28 -13.90
C GLU A 24 -0.33 -1.14 -12.38
N LEU A 25 -0.87 -0.05 -11.84
CA LEU A 25 -1.00 0.12 -10.38
C LEU A 25 -1.94 -0.91 -9.77
N ASP A 26 -3.08 -1.17 -10.42
CA ASP A 26 -4.04 -2.16 -9.91
C ASP A 26 -3.41 -3.56 -9.83
N LEU A 27 -2.64 -3.97 -10.84
CA LEU A 27 -1.91 -5.24 -10.84
C LEU A 27 -0.84 -5.32 -9.74
N VAL A 28 -0.05 -4.24 -9.56
CA VAL A 28 0.95 -4.16 -8.49
C VAL A 28 0.29 -4.28 -7.12
N PHE A 29 -0.77 -3.51 -6.86
CA PHE A 29 -1.50 -3.58 -5.60
C PHE A 29 -2.13 -4.96 -5.39
N GLN A 30 -2.74 -5.56 -6.41
CA GLN A 30 -3.31 -6.90 -6.29
C GLN A 30 -2.26 -7.95 -5.91
N ARG A 31 -1.07 -7.89 -6.50
CA ARG A 31 0.06 -8.78 -6.15
C ARG A 31 0.54 -8.52 -4.73
N PHE A 32 0.73 -7.26 -4.38
CA PHE A 32 1.13 -6.85 -3.04
C PHE A 32 0.16 -7.35 -1.97
N TRP A 33 -1.16 -7.16 -2.17
CA TRP A 33 -2.17 -7.65 -1.25
C TRP A 33 -2.18 -9.18 -1.12
N ARG A 34 -1.80 -9.90 -2.17
CA ARG A 34 -1.72 -11.37 -2.13
C ARG A 34 -0.50 -11.89 -1.38
N GLN A 35 0.58 -11.11 -1.32
CA GLN A 35 1.83 -11.51 -0.65
C GLN A 35 1.96 -10.92 0.75
N ALA A 36 1.68 -9.63 0.92
CA ALA A 36 1.90 -8.86 2.15
C ALA A 36 0.61 -8.53 2.91
N GLY A 37 -0.57 -8.76 2.31
CA GLY A 37 -1.85 -8.34 2.90
C GLY A 37 -2.20 -9.01 4.23
N ASP A 38 -1.83 -10.28 4.41
CA ASP A 38 -2.05 -11.02 5.65
C ASP A 38 -1.05 -10.65 6.75
N ASP A 39 0.20 -10.34 6.37
CA ASP A 39 1.32 -9.99 7.27
C ASP A 39 1.45 -8.47 7.53
N LEU A 40 0.47 -7.67 7.10
CA LEU A 40 0.51 -6.22 7.21
C LEU A 40 0.32 -5.77 8.67
N ASN A 41 1.38 -5.34 9.34
CA ASN A 41 1.29 -4.78 10.70
C ASN A 41 0.67 -3.36 10.68
N ASP A 42 0.31 -2.83 11.86
CA ASP A 42 -0.40 -1.53 11.95
C ASP A 42 0.42 -0.35 11.40
N SER A 43 1.75 -0.41 11.54
CA SER A 43 2.69 0.56 11.00
C SER A 43 2.73 0.51 9.47
N ASP A 44 2.81 -0.68 8.89
CA ASP A 44 2.76 -0.91 7.44
C ASP A 44 1.42 -0.43 6.86
N ALA A 45 0.31 -0.70 7.55
CA ALA A 45 -1.00 -0.22 7.14
C ALA A 45 -1.09 1.32 7.19
N ALA A 46 -0.42 1.99 8.13
CA ALA A 46 -0.33 3.46 8.18
C ALA A 46 0.57 4.06 7.10
N ALA A 47 1.69 3.41 6.81
CA ALA A 47 2.53 3.78 5.68
C ALA A 47 1.75 3.65 4.36
N LEU A 48 1.02 2.56 4.17
CA LEU A 48 0.20 2.32 2.98
C LEU A 48 -0.94 3.34 2.85
N GLU A 49 -1.60 3.71 3.95
CA GLU A 49 -2.63 4.76 3.97
C GLU A 49 -2.09 6.08 3.43
N ARG A 50 -0.93 6.51 3.93
CA ARG A 50 -0.25 7.74 3.48
C ARG A 50 0.21 7.66 2.01
N LEU A 51 0.66 6.49 1.56
CA LEU A 51 0.96 6.25 0.14
C LEU A 51 -0.28 6.42 -0.73
N LEU A 52 -1.41 5.86 -0.30
CA LEU A 52 -2.67 5.93 -1.03
C LEU A 52 -3.30 7.34 -1.00
N GLU A 53 -2.82 8.27 -0.19
CA GLU A 53 -3.17 9.68 -0.30
C GLU A 53 -2.45 10.39 -1.47
N LEU A 54 -1.39 9.79 -2.03
CA LEU A 54 -0.68 10.33 -3.18
C LEU A 54 -1.47 10.12 -4.50
N GLU A 55 -1.12 10.93 -5.50
CA GLU A 55 -1.63 10.80 -6.85
C GLU A 55 -1.14 9.51 -7.52
N ASP A 56 -1.91 9.02 -8.50
CA ASP A 56 -1.59 7.79 -9.25
C ASP A 56 -0.20 7.85 -9.87
N HIS A 57 0.19 9.00 -10.43
CA HIS A 57 1.50 9.14 -11.05
C HIS A 57 2.64 8.99 -10.02
N ASP A 58 2.50 9.59 -8.84
CA ASP A 58 3.49 9.49 -7.76
C ASP A 58 3.60 8.07 -7.20
N LEU A 59 2.45 7.41 -7.00
CA LEU A 59 2.38 6.01 -6.61
C LEU A 59 3.12 5.12 -7.61
N TRP A 60 2.89 5.35 -8.90
CA TRP A 60 3.54 4.59 -9.96
C TRP A 60 5.04 4.82 -9.98
N GLU A 61 5.51 6.06 -9.85
CA GLU A 61 6.94 6.37 -9.83
C GLU A 61 7.64 5.72 -8.61
N LEU A 62 7.00 5.68 -7.45
CA LEU A 62 7.52 4.98 -6.27
C LEU A 62 7.56 3.46 -6.47
N ALA A 63 6.45 2.88 -6.93
CA ALA A 63 6.31 1.44 -7.15
C ALA A 63 7.20 0.92 -8.29
N SER A 64 7.45 1.73 -9.32
CA SER A 64 8.34 1.40 -10.44
C SER A 64 9.82 1.67 -10.14
N GLY A 65 10.15 2.29 -9.00
CA GLY A 65 11.54 2.60 -8.63
C GLY A 65 12.12 3.86 -9.28
N ARG A 66 11.28 4.67 -9.91
CA ARG A 66 11.69 5.94 -10.53
C ARG A 66 11.83 7.07 -9.53
N ARG A 67 11.06 6.99 -8.44
CA ARG A 67 11.11 7.89 -7.29
C ARG A 67 11.48 7.10 -6.04
N ASP A 68 12.22 7.72 -5.13
CA ASP A 68 12.54 7.16 -3.82
C ASP A 68 11.87 7.95 -2.70
N THR A 69 11.81 7.36 -1.51
CA THR A 69 11.21 7.98 -0.33
C THR A 69 12.21 8.00 0.83
N ASP A 70 12.40 9.17 1.42
CA ASP A 70 13.27 9.35 2.58
C ASP A 70 12.60 8.87 3.89
N ASP A 71 11.29 8.58 3.87
CA ASP A 71 10.58 8.07 5.04
C ASP A 71 10.84 6.56 5.17
N PRO A 72 11.53 6.11 6.24
CA PRO A 72 11.86 4.69 6.41
C PRO A 72 10.61 3.81 6.53
N GLN A 73 9.49 4.35 7.02
CA GLN A 73 8.23 3.60 7.13
C GLN A 73 7.59 3.40 5.75
N LEU A 74 7.60 4.44 4.90
CA LEU A 74 7.13 4.31 3.51
C LEU A 74 8.05 3.43 2.69
N ARG A 75 9.37 3.55 2.90
CA ARG A 75 10.38 2.78 2.16
C ARG A 75 10.16 1.28 2.29
N GLY A 76 9.88 0.78 3.50
CA GLY A 76 9.60 -0.63 3.72
C GLY A 76 8.42 -1.14 2.88
N ILE A 77 7.32 -0.38 2.82
CA ILE A 77 6.15 -0.73 2.00
C ILE A 77 6.42 -0.56 0.50
N VAL A 78 7.12 0.50 0.09
CA VAL A 78 7.51 0.73 -1.30
C VAL A 78 8.39 -0.41 -1.81
N GLU A 79 9.34 -0.88 -1.01
CA GLU A 79 10.18 -2.03 -1.35
C GLU A 79 9.35 -3.32 -1.48
N ARG A 80 8.39 -3.55 -0.59
CA ARG A 80 7.45 -4.68 -0.72
C ARG A 80 6.57 -4.58 -1.96
N LEU A 81 6.11 -3.38 -2.32
CA LEU A 81 5.37 -3.13 -3.57
C LEU A 81 6.24 -3.41 -4.81
N ARG A 82 7.53 -3.04 -4.77
CA ARG A 82 8.51 -3.32 -5.84
C ARG A 82 8.82 -4.81 -6.01
N GLN A 83 8.76 -5.58 -4.93
CA GLN A 83 9.03 -7.03 -4.94
C GLN A 83 7.81 -7.90 -5.24
N ALA A 84 6.62 -7.30 -5.36
CA ALA A 84 5.34 -8.00 -5.53
C ALA A 84 5.11 -8.59 -6.94
#